data_AF-A0A2W6CC69-F1
#
_entry.id   AF-A0A2W6CC69-F1
#
_cell.length_a   1.000
_cell.length_b   1.000
_cell.length_c   1.000
_cell.angle_alpha   90.00
_cell.angle_beta   90.00
_cell.angle_gamma   90.00
#
_symmetry.space_group_name_H-M   'P 1'
#
loop_
_entity.id
_entity.type
_entity.pdbx_description
1 polymer ?
#
loop_
_entity_poly.entity_id
_entity_poly.type
_entity_poly.pdbx_seq_one_letter_code
_entity_poly.pdbx_strand_id
1 'polypeptide(L)'
;MLPTAGPLPVGPGWAFEFSWDGIRTLACVEPDRMCLFSGSHRSITAAYPELAAFAGRRRMLLDGKIVALDSCGRPSFAQLHRRMNVQRPTATVLRRAPVTYYVFDLLSLDGRSTAELPYQRRRELLAELGLAEGPVVAPPCFLDTDGQTVLDTAAEHGLRGVVAKRVDSPYQPGRSRSWVQTSLRQSQEVIIGGWVPEHHHAAALGALLVGVPTADGLRYVGQVGTGFTDAGRRELLDKLTDLAQPASPFADEVPDRPDRPVHWVAPRLQGEVYYRQWTAQGHLGHPTWRGLRPAKHVAAVQAPVVLRAREGGREEDQALLAELDRAVAQVRAELRTLRGQISPHFLFNTISTIVGLVSTDPPRARDLLVVFAEFARYSLRGATDTTLAEELENIDRYLTLQRSRFRERLRVHLDVAPVVLPVVLPFLAVQQLVDNAVRNGIERKQLGGTVTISARAQGPDCLITVADDGPGREEADFRDVLCTIDDQLRDSFGERAALIVDFVPGTGTTISIRVLNRG
;
A
#
# COMPACT_ATOMS: atom_id res chain seq x y z
N MET A 1 20.49 13.80 -4.13
CA MET A 1 21.12 12.49 -4.34
C MET A 1 20.15 11.55 -5.05
N LEU A 2 20.60 10.91 -6.12
CA LEU A 2 19.83 9.98 -6.94
C LEU A 2 20.43 8.56 -6.82
N PRO A 3 19.61 7.51 -6.68
CA PRO A 3 20.11 6.16 -6.60
C PRO A 3 20.63 5.64 -7.95
N THR A 4 21.57 4.72 -7.91
CA THR A 4 21.95 3.89 -9.06
C THR A 4 21.04 2.66 -9.10
N ALA A 5 20.54 2.28 -10.28
CA ALA A 5 19.78 1.03 -10.40
C ALA A 5 20.75 -0.15 -10.27
N GLY A 6 20.39 -1.15 -9.47
CA GLY A 6 21.27 -2.30 -9.24
C GLY A 6 20.60 -3.46 -8.51
N PRO A 7 21.29 -4.61 -8.42
CA PRO A 7 20.84 -5.71 -7.59
C PRO A 7 20.79 -5.29 -6.12
N LEU A 8 20.04 -6.03 -5.31
CA LEU A 8 20.01 -5.81 -3.88
C LEU A 8 21.43 -5.99 -3.30
N PRO A 9 22.00 -4.98 -2.61
CA PRO A 9 23.30 -5.12 -1.98
C PRO A 9 23.30 -6.19 -0.89
N VAL A 10 24.40 -6.92 -0.77
CA VAL A 10 24.61 -7.97 0.24
C VAL A 10 25.70 -7.53 1.21
N GLY A 11 25.57 -7.90 2.48
CA GLY A 11 26.55 -7.60 3.53
C GLY A 11 26.20 -6.38 4.40
N PRO A 12 26.98 -6.13 5.45
CA PRO A 12 26.70 -5.06 6.41
C PRO A 12 26.93 -3.65 5.83
N GLY A 13 26.47 -2.64 6.55
CA GLY A 13 26.69 -1.22 6.19
C GLY A 13 25.64 -0.62 5.25
N TRP A 14 24.50 -1.29 5.09
CA TRP A 14 23.36 -0.80 4.32
C TRP A 14 22.13 -0.62 5.21
N ALA A 15 21.45 0.49 5.02
CA ALA A 15 20.08 0.70 5.46
C ALA A 15 19.13 0.49 4.28
N PHE A 16 17.98 -0.12 4.51
CA PHE A 16 16.98 -0.34 3.48
C PHE A 16 15.75 0.52 3.74
N GLU A 17 15.19 1.10 2.68
CA GLU A 17 13.92 1.82 2.70
C GLU A 17 13.03 1.32 1.57
N PHE A 18 11.72 1.40 1.76
CA PHE A 18 10.80 1.12 0.66
C PHE A 18 10.93 2.16 -0.46
N SER A 19 10.81 1.68 -1.70
CA SER A 19 10.78 2.52 -2.89
C SER A 19 9.36 3.05 -3.11
N TRP A 20 9.17 4.32 -2.73
CA TRP A 20 7.90 5.00 -2.92
C TRP A 20 7.74 5.51 -4.36
N ASP A 21 6.57 5.29 -4.95
CA ASP A 21 6.24 5.86 -6.27
C ASP A 21 5.62 7.24 -6.10
N GLY A 22 6.30 8.26 -6.61
CA GLY A 22 5.99 9.64 -6.26
C GLY A 22 6.92 10.65 -6.91
N ILE A 23 6.60 11.93 -6.71
CA ILE A 23 7.36 13.06 -7.24
C ILE A 23 8.47 13.38 -6.26
N ARG A 24 9.73 13.36 -6.72
CA ARG A 24 10.88 13.77 -5.91
C ARG A 24 10.77 15.26 -5.60
N THR A 25 10.80 15.58 -4.32
CA THR A 25 10.60 16.94 -3.83
C THR A 25 11.61 17.25 -2.74
N LEU A 26 12.21 18.44 -2.82
CA LEU A 26 12.93 19.08 -1.72
C LEU A 26 11.98 20.07 -1.06
N ALA A 27 11.98 20.10 0.28
CA ALA A 27 11.13 21.00 1.04
C ALA A 27 11.95 21.88 1.97
N CYS A 28 11.82 23.19 1.84
CA CYS A 28 12.31 24.15 2.84
C CYS A 28 11.17 24.43 3.80
N VAL A 29 11.34 24.05 5.06
CA VAL A 29 10.34 24.26 6.10
C VAL A 29 10.81 25.40 7.00
N GLU A 30 9.95 26.39 7.14
CA GLU A 30 10.07 27.53 8.03
C GLU A 30 9.02 27.43 9.16
N PRO A 31 9.11 28.26 10.22
CA PRO A 31 8.18 28.23 11.33
C PRO A 31 6.71 28.45 10.95
N ASP A 32 6.44 29.13 9.84
CA ASP A 32 5.10 29.54 9.38
C ASP A 32 4.63 28.81 8.12
N ARG A 33 5.55 28.20 7.35
CA ARG A 33 5.23 27.66 6.02
C ARG A 33 6.23 26.62 5.52
N MET A 34 5.83 25.88 4.50
CA MET A 34 6.70 25.01 3.71
C MET A 34 6.74 25.44 2.24
N CYS A 35 7.95 25.55 1.68
CA CYS A 35 8.19 25.73 0.25
C CYS A 35 8.67 24.42 -0.38
N LEU A 36 8.06 24.02 -1.50
CA LEU A 36 8.31 22.74 -2.17
C LEU A 36 8.96 22.96 -3.53
N PHE A 37 10.01 22.20 -3.82
CA PHE A 37 10.75 22.25 -5.06
C PHE A 37 10.85 20.86 -5.69
N SER A 38 10.50 20.75 -6.96
CA SER A 38 10.68 19.52 -7.74
C SER A 38 12.15 19.15 -7.90
N GLY A 39 12.44 17.91 -8.32
CA GLY A 39 13.79 17.46 -8.65
C GLY A 39 14.52 18.28 -9.73
N SER A 40 13.81 19.10 -10.52
CA SER A 40 14.38 20.07 -11.47
C SER A 40 14.43 21.51 -10.92
N HIS A 41 14.34 21.66 -9.59
CA HIS A 41 14.40 22.93 -8.85
C HIS A 41 13.28 23.94 -9.16
N ARG A 42 12.19 23.50 -9.79
CA ARG A 42 11.00 24.35 -9.99
C ARG A 42 10.15 24.34 -8.74
N SER A 43 9.68 25.51 -8.32
CA SER A 43 8.70 25.62 -7.23
C SER A 43 7.40 24.92 -7.63
N ILE A 44 6.92 24.05 -6.75
CA ILE A 44 5.65 23.33 -6.87
C ILE A 44 4.72 23.61 -5.69
N THR A 45 5.07 24.58 -4.82
CA THR A 45 4.35 24.88 -3.59
C THR A 45 2.85 25.12 -3.82
N ALA A 46 2.48 25.88 -4.86
CA ALA A 46 1.09 26.21 -5.15
C ALA A 46 0.24 24.98 -5.52
N ALA A 47 0.86 23.93 -6.07
CA ALA A 47 0.18 22.71 -6.48
C ALA A 47 -0.16 21.78 -5.29
N TYR A 48 0.42 22.05 -4.12
CA TYR A 48 0.26 21.24 -2.90
C TYR A 48 0.01 22.12 -1.66
N PRO A 49 -1.08 22.91 -1.65
CA PRO A 49 -1.40 23.81 -0.55
C PRO A 49 -1.54 23.11 0.81
N GLU A 50 -2.00 21.86 0.83
CA GLU A 50 -2.12 21.02 2.02
C GLU A 50 -0.77 20.69 2.67
N LEU A 51 0.28 20.62 1.86
CA LEU A 51 1.66 20.43 2.34
C LEU A 51 2.31 21.78 2.66
N ALA A 52 2.02 22.81 1.87
CA ALA A 52 2.57 24.16 2.06
C ALA A 52 2.13 24.80 3.38
N ALA A 53 0.94 24.44 3.87
CA ALA A 53 0.41 24.87 5.16
C ALA A 53 1.09 24.19 6.36
N PHE A 54 1.95 23.19 6.14
CA PHE A 54 2.72 22.59 7.21
C PHE A 54 3.74 23.59 7.77
N ALA A 55 3.55 23.95 9.03
CA ALA A 55 4.44 24.79 9.81
C ALA A 55 5.33 23.90 10.69
N GLY A 56 6.63 23.89 10.42
CA GLY A 56 7.58 23.12 11.22
C GLY A 56 7.91 23.85 12.51
N ARG A 57 8.05 23.13 13.64
CA ARG A 57 8.56 23.73 14.89
C ARG A 57 10.01 24.23 14.77
N ARG A 58 10.73 23.76 13.74
CA ARG A 58 12.16 24.00 13.49
C ARG A 58 12.40 24.29 12.02
N ARG A 59 13.47 25.02 11.71
CA ARG A 59 13.87 25.29 10.32
C ARG A 59 14.56 24.06 9.75
N MET A 60 14.14 23.57 8.61
CA MET A 60 14.71 22.35 8.03
C MET A 60 14.68 22.33 6.51
N LEU A 61 15.67 21.65 5.93
CA LEU A 61 15.68 21.28 4.52
C LEU A 61 15.51 19.77 4.42
N LEU A 62 14.39 19.34 3.85
CA LEU A 62 13.99 17.94 3.78
C LEU A 62 14.07 17.42 2.35
N ASP A 63 14.39 16.13 2.22
CA ASP A 63 14.39 15.42 0.95
C ASP A 63 13.44 14.22 1.01
N GLY A 64 12.55 14.15 0.03
CA GLY A 64 11.43 13.22 0.10
C GLY A 64 10.72 12.99 -1.23
N LYS A 65 9.57 12.34 -1.15
CA LYS A 65 8.66 12.17 -2.28
C LYS A 65 7.24 12.53 -1.88
N ILE A 66 6.56 13.29 -2.73
CA ILE A 66 5.11 13.45 -2.65
C ILE A 66 4.48 12.19 -3.26
N VAL A 67 3.67 11.51 -2.46
CA VAL A 67 2.97 10.28 -2.83
C VAL A 67 1.46 10.49 -2.70
N ALA A 68 0.69 9.77 -3.50
CA ALA A 68 -0.74 9.61 -3.28
C ALA A 68 -0.98 8.15 -2.90
N LEU A 69 -1.86 7.91 -1.92
CA LEU A 69 -2.19 6.56 -1.46
C LEU A 69 -3.58 6.17 -1.97
N ASP A 70 -3.78 4.88 -2.21
CA ASP A 70 -5.10 4.32 -2.41
C ASP A 70 -5.86 4.09 -1.10
N SER A 71 -7.12 3.65 -1.23
CA SER A 71 -7.97 3.36 -0.07
C SER A 71 -7.44 2.23 0.82
N CYS A 72 -6.46 1.45 0.34
CA CYS A 72 -5.76 0.43 1.11
C CYS A 72 -4.43 0.95 1.68
N GLY A 73 -4.14 2.25 1.55
CA GLY A 73 -2.90 2.88 2.02
C GLY A 73 -1.68 2.60 1.14
N ARG A 74 -1.85 2.05 -0.08
CA ARG A 74 -0.73 1.73 -0.98
C ARG A 74 -0.43 2.91 -1.93
N PRO A 75 0.84 3.16 -2.28
CA PRO A 75 1.19 4.20 -3.25
C PRO A 75 0.52 3.96 -4.60
N SER A 76 -0.19 4.97 -5.10
CA SER A 76 -0.90 4.91 -6.37
C SER A 76 -0.48 6.07 -7.28
N PHE A 77 0.33 5.75 -8.28
CA PHE A 77 0.73 6.74 -9.28
C PHE A 77 -0.46 7.25 -10.09
N ALA A 78 -1.47 6.42 -10.34
CA ALA A 78 -2.69 6.82 -11.02
C ALA A 78 -3.44 7.93 -10.26
N GLN A 79 -3.47 7.86 -8.93
CA GLN A 79 -4.03 8.93 -8.11
C GLN A 79 -3.16 10.19 -8.13
N LEU A 80 -1.84 10.03 -8.02
CA LEU A 80 -0.90 11.14 -8.06
C LEU A 80 -0.93 11.88 -9.41
N HIS A 81 -1.14 11.15 -10.52
CA HIS A 81 -1.21 11.74 -11.86
C HIS A 81 -2.33 12.78 -11.99
N ARG A 82 -3.43 12.63 -11.22
CA ARG A 82 -4.52 13.62 -11.16
C ARG A 82 -4.05 14.98 -10.60
N ARG A 83 -2.91 15.01 -9.90
CA ARG A 83 -2.31 16.21 -9.29
C ARG A 83 -1.18 16.80 -10.13
N MET A 84 -0.44 16.00 -10.89
CA MET A 84 0.84 16.38 -11.49
C MET A 84 0.79 17.62 -12.40
N ASN A 85 -0.33 17.87 -13.07
CA ASN A 85 -0.50 18.99 -14.00
C ASN A 85 -1.45 20.09 -13.47
N VAL A 86 -1.78 20.06 -12.17
CA VAL A 86 -2.72 21.00 -11.54
C VAL A 86 -1.94 21.96 -10.63
N GLN A 87 -1.78 23.21 -11.09
CA GLN A 87 -1.01 24.23 -10.36
C GLN A 87 -1.72 24.79 -9.14
N ARG A 88 -3.06 24.85 -9.15
CA ARG A 88 -3.90 25.35 -8.04
C ARG A 88 -5.12 24.44 -7.90
N PRO A 89 -5.04 23.38 -7.09
CA PRO A 89 -6.12 22.40 -6.98
C PRO A 89 -7.32 22.99 -6.23
N THR A 90 -8.53 22.70 -6.71
CA THR A 90 -9.77 23.02 -5.99
C THR A 90 -9.95 22.06 -4.81
N ALA A 91 -10.84 22.41 -3.86
CA ALA A 91 -11.18 21.57 -2.72
C ALA A 91 -11.63 20.15 -3.14
N THR A 92 -12.30 20.02 -4.28
CA THR A 92 -12.73 18.72 -4.83
C THR A 92 -11.54 17.87 -5.28
N VAL A 93 -10.53 18.47 -5.92
CA VAL A 93 -9.31 17.76 -6.34
C VAL A 93 -8.49 17.34 -5.13
N LEU A 94 -8.43 18.18 -4.09
CA LEU A 94 -7.77 17.87 -2.82
C LEU A 94 -8.39 16.64 -2.13
N ARG A 95 -9.72 16.59 -2.03
CA ARG A 95 -10.43 15.45 -1.41
C ARG A 95 -10.31 14.14 -2.20
N ARG A 96 -10.29 14.22 -3.54
CA ARG A 96 -10.26 13.03 -4.41
C ARG A 96 -8.87 12.42 -4.61
N ALA A 97 -7.82 13.17 -4.32
CA ALA A 97 -6.44 12.73 -4.46
C ALA A 97 -5.59 13.38 -3.35
N PRO A 98 -5.79 12.98 -2.09
CA PRO A 98 -4.96 13.44 -0.99
C PRO A 98 -3.53 12.96 -1.20
N VAL A 99 -2.56 13.79 -0.80
CA VAL A 99 -1.14 13.46 -0.90
C VAL A 99 -0.46 13.51 0.45
N THR A 100 0.63 12.76 0.56
CA THR A 100 1.53 12.79 1.72
C THR A 100 2.95 13.01 1.24
N TYR A 101 3.72 13.79 1.98
CA TYR A 101 5.15 13.98 1.72
C TYR A 101 5.96 13.01 2.58
N TYR A 102 6.50 11.98 1.93
CA TYR A 102 7.35 10.96 2.56
C TYR A 102 8.81 11.40 2.53
N VAL A 103 9.33 11.71 3.71
CA VAL A 103 10.66 12.26 3.95
C VAL A 103 11.63 11.14 4.32
N PHE A 104 12.74 11.08 3.60
CA PHE A 104 13.76 10.04 3.82
C PHE A 104 15.17 10.60 4.00
N ASP A 105 15.34 11.92 3.97
CA ASP A 105 16.61 12.56 4.33
C ASP A 105 16.39 13.97 4.88
N LEU A 106 17.32 14.38 5.74
CA LEU A 106 17.40 15.70 6.36
C LEU A 106 18.73 16.32 5.91
N LEU A 107 18.67 17.48 5.24
CA LEU A 107 19.84 18.13 4.63
C LEU A 107 20.32 19.35 5.42
N SER A 108 19.42 19.96 6.19
CA SER A 108 19.74 21.07 7.10
C SER A 108 18.75 21.10 8.25
N LEU A 109 19.22 21.46 9.44
CA LEU A 109 18.41 21.63 10.65
C LEU A 109 18.89 22.88 11.40
N ASP A 110 17.96 23.80 11.67
CA ASP A 110 18.20 25.08 12.37
C ASP A 110 19.41 25.86 11.80
N GLY A 111 19.50 25.88 10.47
CA GLY A 111 20.54 26.59 9.71
C GLY A 111 21.87 25.84 9.61
N ARG A 112 22.01 24.66 10.22
CA ARG A 112 23.21 23.83 10.11
C ARG A 112 23.03 22.74 9.06
N SER A 113 23.94 22.71 8.09
CA SER A 113 23.99 21.62 7.11
C SER A 113 24.25 20.28 7.80
N THR A 114 23.53 19.26 7.39
CA THR A 114 23.73 17.87 7.81
C THR A 114 24.26 16.99 6.67
N ALA A 115 24.43 17.54 5.46
CA ALA A 115 24.82 16.78 4.27
C ALA A 115 26.14 16.01 4.42
N GLU A 116 27.12 16.55 5.16
CA GLU A 116 28.41 15.89 5.41
C GLU A 116 28.33 14.77 6.48
N LEU A 117 27.23 14.71 7.24
CA LEU A 117 27.06 13.64 8.24
C LEU A 117 26.76 12.30 7.54
N PRO A 118 27.17 11.17 8.13
CA PRO A 118 26.73 9.84 7.69
C PRO A 118 25.21 9.72 7.61
N TYR A 119 24.71 8.97 6.63
CA TYR A 119 23.27 8.75 6.43
C TYR A 119 22.56 8.32 7.72
N GLN A 120 23.16 7.40 8.48
CA GLN A 120 22.60 6.95 9.76
C GLN A 120 22.35 8.13 10.71
N ARG A 121 23.31 9.05 10.84
CA ARG A 121 23.18 10.21 11.73
C ARG A 121 22.11 11.19 11.25
N ARG A 122 22.03 11.42 9.93
CA ARG A 122 20.96 12.26 9.35
C ARG A 122 19.58 11.64 9.61
N ARG A 123 19.50 10.31 9.59
CA ARG A 123 18.26 9.57 9.81
C ARG A 123 17.81 9.56 11.27
N GLU A 124 18.75 9.45 12.21
CA GLU A 124 18.49 9.65 13.65
C GLU A 124 17.92 11.04 13.92
N LEU A 125 18.57 12.09 13.40
CA LEU A 125 18.09 13.48 13.54
C LEU A 125 16.70 13.68 12.93
N LEU A 126 16.42 13.01 11.81
CA LEU A 126 15.10 13.03 11.17
C LEU A 126 14.04 12.31 12.03
N ALA A 127 14.38 11.19 12.67
CA ALA A 127 13.47 10.48 13.56
C ALA A 127 13.12 11.31 14.82
N GLU A 128 14.09 12.04 15.37
CA GLU A 128 13.89 12.96 16.51
C GLU A 128 12.87 14.09 16.23
N LEU A 129 12.58 14.39 14.96
CA LEU A 129 11.57 15.38 14.59
C LEU A 129 10.13 14.92 14.83
N GLY A 130 9.89 13.63 15.07
CA GLY A 130 8.57 13.09 15.37
C GLY A 130 7.57 13.18 14.21
N LEU A 131 8.06 13.13 12.96
CA LEU A 131 7.24 13.17 11.74
C LEU A 131 6.59 11.80 11.46
N ALA A 132 5.83 11.26 12.41
CA ALA A 132 5.25 9.92 12.26
C ALA A 132 3.94 9.90 11.46
N GLU A 133 3.15 10.98 11.55
CA GLU A 133 1.78 11.05 11.03
C GLU A 133 1.46 12.42 10.41
N GLY A 134 0.41 12.47 9.60
CA GLY A 134 -0.09 13.70 8.98
C GLY A 134 0.38 13.89 7.53
N PRO A 135 0.37 15.13 7.02
CA PRO A 135 0.70 15.42 5.62
C PRO A 135 2.20 15.26 5.31
N VAL A 136 3.06 15.27 6.33
CA VAL A 136 4.51 15.10 6.22
C VAL A 136 4.93 13.98 7.16
N VAL A 137 5.47 12.90 6.59
CA VAL A 137 5.80 11.68 7.31
C VAL A 137 7.22 11.27 6.98
N ALA A 138 7.99 10.85 7.98
CA ALA A 138 9.25 10.14 7.82
C ALA A 138 8.97 8.63 7.95
N PRO A 139 8.91 7.87 6.84
CA PRO A 139 8.71 6.42 6.92
C PRO A 139 9.85 5.74 7.68
N PRO A 140 9.73 4.49 8.12
CA PRO A 140 10.85 3.78 8.74
C PRO A 140 12.01 3.58 7.76
N CYS A 141 13.22 3.45 8.30
CA CYS A 141 14.36 2.81 7.63
C CYS A 141 14.74 1.56 8.40
N PHE A 142 15.13 0.52 7.68
CA PHE A 142 15.51 -0.76 8.26
C PHE A 142 17.03 -0.83 8.34
N LEU A 143 17.55 -0.68 9.56
CA LEU A 143 18.95 -0.94 9.91
C LEU A 143 19.07 -2.40 10.37
N ASP A 144 20.23 -3.00 10.14
CA ASP A 144 20.57 -4.36 10.60
C ASP A 144 19.55 -5.45 10.22
N THR A 145 18.77 -5.18 9.17
CA THR A 145 17.77 -6.10 8.61
C THR A 145 18.29 -6.66 7.32
N ASP A 146 18.05 -7.94 7.07
CA ASP A 146 18.35 -8.57 5.79
C ASP A 146 17.57 -7.86 4.66
N GLY A 147 18.28 -7.41 3.64
CA GLY A 147 17.69 -6.65 2.54
C GLY A 147 16.67 -7.45 1.75
N GLN A 148 16.81 -8.78 1.69
CA GLN A 148 15.89 -9.65 0.96
C GLN A 148 14.54 -9.70 1.68
N THR A 149 14.57 -9.79 3.00
CA THR A 149 13.36 -9.68 3.85
C THR A 149 12.58 -8.38 3.58
N VAL A 150 13.28 -7.24 3.47
CA VAL A 150 12.65 -5.94 3.15
C VAL A 150 12.10 -5.92 1.72
N LEU A 151 12.81 -6.54 0.77
CA LEU A 151 12.38 -6.63 -0.62
C LEU A 151 11.14 -7.53 -0.79
N ASP A 152 11.09 -8.65 -0.07
CA ASP A 152 9.95 -9.57 -0.06
C ASP A 152 8.73 -8.91 0.57
N THR A 153 8.92 -8.22 1.70
CA THR A 153 7.87 -7.39 2.33
C THR A 153 7.35 -6.33 1.36
N ALA A 154 8.25 -5.68 0.62
CA ALA A 154 7.85 -4.72 -0.41
C ALA A 154 6.99 -5.38 -1.51
N ALA A 155 7.24 -6.64 -1.85
CA ALA A 155 6.47 -7.39 -2.84
C ALA A 155 5.07 -7.75 -2.32
N GLU A 156 4.98 -8.24 -1.09
CA GLU A 156 3.71 -8.58 -0.42
C GLU A 156 2.76 -7.37 -0.34
N HIS A 157 3.32 -6.18 -0.10
CA HIS A 157 2.56 -4.93 -0.01
C HIS A 157 2.38 -4.21 -1.36
N GLY A 158 2.84 -4.81 -2.47
CA GLY A 158 2.67 -4.24 -3.82
C GLY A 158 3.46 -2.95 -4.04
N LEU A 159 4.58 -2.77 -3.34
CA LEU A 159 5.48 -1.62 -3.48
C LEU A 159 6.42 -1.82 -4.66
N ARG A 160 7.06 -0.73 -5.12
CA ARG A 160 7.95 -0.75 -6.29
C ARG A 160 9.26 -1.50 -6.06
N GLY A 161 9.66 -1.71 -4.80
CA GLY A 161 10.92 -2.34 -4.41
C GLY A 161 11.55 -1.59 -3.26
N VAL A 162 12.89 -1.57 -3.22
CA VAL A 162 13.66 -0.99 -2.12
C VAL A 162 14.74 -0.04 -2.62
N VAL A 163 15.14 0.89 -1.77
CA VAL A 163 16.32 1.72 -1.92
C VAL A 163 17.26 1.39 -0.77
N ALA A 164 18.40 0.79 -1.08
CA ALA A 164 19.47 0.56 -0.14
C ALA A 164 20.38 1.81 -0.08
N LYS A 165 20.75 2.24 1.12
CA LYS A 165 21.60 3.41 1.35
C LYS A 165 22.76 3.04 2.26
N ARG A 166 23.99 3.39 1.88
CA ARG A 166 25.18 3.19 2.71
C ARG A 166 25.10 4.01 3.99
N VAL A 167 25.17 3.35 5.14
CA VAL A 167 24.97 3.98 6.46
C VAL A 167 26.01 5.06 6.76
N ASP A 168 27.23 4.87 6.25
CA ASP A 168 28.41 5.72 6.37
C ASP A 168 28.44 6.86 5.33
N SER A 169 27.50 6.90 4.38
CA SER A 169 27.62 7.81 3.24
C SER A 169 27.13 9.25 3.53
N PRO A 170 27.89 10.28 3.14
CA PRO A 170 27.39 11.65 3.11
C PRO A 170 26.37 11.84 2.00
N TYR A 171 25.58 12.90 2.09
CA TYR A 171 24.64 13.28 1.05
C TYR A 171 25.36 13.99 -0.09
N GLN A 172 25.35 13.38 -1.27
CA GLN A 172 25.95 13.95 -2.48
C GLN A 172 24.88 14.29 -3.52
N PRO A 173 24.75 15.56 -3.93
CA PRO A 173 23.90 15.92 -5.08
C PRO A 173 24.32 15.14 -6.34
N GLY A 174 23.34 14.76 -7.17
CA GLY A 174 23.58 13.90 -8.33
C GLY A 174 23.46 12.40 -8.04
N ARG A 175 23.82 11.57 -9.02
CA ARG A 175 23.70 10.11 -8.94
C ARG A 175 24.87 9.51 -8.17
N SER A 176 24.59 8.60 -7.24
CA SER A 176 25.60 7.95 -6.41
C SER A 176 25.40 6.44 -6.35
N ARG A 177 26.49 5.70 -6.15
CA ARG A 177 26.48 4.25 -5.88
C ARG A 177 26.21 3.94 -4.40
N SER A 178 26.33 4.94 -3.53
CA SER A 178 25.98 4.80 -2.11
C SER A 178 24.48 4.63 -1.90
N TRP A 179 23.65 4.95 -2.91
CA TRP A 179 22.23 4.64 -2.94
C TRP A 179 21.97 3.68 -4.11
N VAL A 180 21.42 2.51 -3.82
CA VAL A 180 21.09 1.49 -4.82
C VAL A 180 19.58 1.27 -4.82
N GLN A 181 18.94 1.46 -5.98
CA GLN A 181 17.53 1.16 -6.14
C GLN A 181 17.35 -0.21 -6.77
N THR A 182 16.75 -1.13 -6.01
CA THR A 182 16.37 -2.46 -6.45
C THR A 182 14.87 -2.48 -6.66
N SER A 183 14.43 -2.51 -7.91
CA SER A 183 13.00 -2.53 -8.24
C SER A 183 12.49 -3.96 -8.29
N LEU A 184 11.34 -4.19 -7.67
CA LEU A 184 10.53 -5.39 -7.89
C LEU A 184 10.00 -5.31 -9.31
N ARG A 185 10.40 -6.29 -10.13
CA ARG A 185 9.91 -6.45 -11.48
C ARG A 185 8.93 -7.59 -11.44
N GLN A 186 7.67 -7.34 -11.81
CA GLN A 186 6.75 -8.44 -12.05
C GLN A 186 7.23 -9.20 -13.27
N SER A 187 7.03 -10.51 -13.30
CA SER A 187 7.32 -11.31 -14.47
C SER A 187 6.07 -12.02 -14.97
N GLN A 188 5.96 -12.13 -16.28
CA GLN A 188 4.85 -12.79 -16.95
C GLN A 188 5.44 -13.80 -17.95
N GLU A 189 4.95 -15.02 -17.89
CA GLU A 189 5.20 -16.00 -18.96
C GLU A 189 4.36 -15.61 -20.18
N VAL A 190 4.98 -15.63 -21.35
CA VAL A 190 4.34 -15.21 -22.60
C VAL A 190 4.68 -16.16 -23.73
N ILE A 191 3.83 -16.19 -24.75
CA ILE A 191 4.08 -16.91 -25.99
C ILE A 191 4.48 -15.89 -27.06
N ILE A 192 5.51 -16.22 -27.83
CA ILE A 192 5.93 -15.40 -28.97
C ILE A 192 5.01 -15.71 -30.15
N GLY A 193 4.32 -14.69 -30.66
CA GLY A 193 3.44 -14.80 -31.84
C GLY A 193 3.97 -14.09 -33.08
N GLY A 194 4.99 -13.24 -32.92
CA GLY A 194 5.65 -12.59 -34.05
C GLY A 194 6.83 -11.75 -33.62
N TRP A 195 7.49 -11.14 -34.60
CA TRP A 195 8.58 -10.21 -34.35
C TRP A 195 8.62 -9.09 -35.38
N VAL A 196 9.29 -8.00 -35.01
CA VAL A 196 9.45 -6.79 -35.84
C VAL A 196 10.95 -6.52 -36.02
N PRO A 197 11.41 -6.20 -37.23
CA PRO A 197 12.82 -5.91 -37.48
C PRO A 197 13.30 -4.60 -36.85
N GLU A 198 14.62 -4.44 -36.76
CA GLU A 198 15.24 -3.16 -36.44
C GLU A 198 15.05 -2.13 -37.57
N HIS A 199 14.95 -0.85 -37.21
CA HIS A 199 14.71 0.24 -38.18
C HIS A 199 15.78 0.32 -39.29
N HIS A 200 17.01 -0.10 -39.00
CA HIS A 200 18.14 0.01 -39.94
C HIS A 200 18.67 -1.35 -40.41
N HIS A 201 18.04 -2.45 -39.99
CA HIS A 201 18.50 -3.80 -40.31
C HIS A 201 17.33 -4.77 -40.36
N ALA A 202 16.78 -4.96 -41.57
CA ALA A 202 15.58 -5.79 -41.80
C ALA A 202 15.76 -7.27 -41.41
N ALA A 203 16.99 -7.77 -41.40
CA ALA A 203 17.32 -9.14 -41.00
C ALA A 203 17.65 -9.28 -39.50
N ALA A 204 17.46 -8.24 -38.68
CA ALA A 204 17.80 -8.26 -37.27
C ALA A 204 16.54 -8.16 -36.43
N LEU A 205 16.44 -9.01 -35.41
CA LEU A 205 15.35 -8.99 -34.45
C LEU A 205 15.35 -7.66 -33.69
N GLY A 206 14.38 -6.79 -33.94
CA GLY A 206 14.21 -5.53 -33.20
C GLY A 206 13.35 -5.71 -31.95
N ALA A 207 12.19 -6.34 -32.09
CA ALA A 207 11.28 -6.59 -30.98
C ALA A 207 10.44 -7.85 -31.17
N LEU A 208 10.01 -8.46 -30.07
CA LEU A 208 9.04 -9.54 -30.07
C LEU A 208 7.62 -9.01 -29.87
N LEU A 209 6.66 -9.65 -30.51
CA LEU A 209 5.23 -9.50 -30.25
C LEU A 209 4.79 -10.71 -29.44
N VAL A 210 4.24 -10.44 -28.26
CA VAL A 210 3.98 -11.48 -27.28
C VAL A 210 2.51 -11.49 -26.87
N GLY A 211 2.02 -12.69 -26.59
CA GLY A 211 0.63 -12.94 -26.22
C GLY A 211 0.49 -13.99 -25.15
N VAL A 212 -0.74 -14.15 -24.68
CA VAL A 212 -1.14 -15.17 -23.71
C VAL A 212 -2.24 -16.03 -24.33
N PRO A 213 -2.23 -17.37 -24.16
CA PRO A 213 -3.22 -18.24 -24.76
C PRO A 213 -4.65 -17.94 -24.30
N THR A 214 -5.60 -18.03 -25.23
CA THR A 214 -7.05 -18.03 -25.00
C THR A 214 -7.69 -19.16 -25.82
N ALA A 215 -9.01 -19.34 -25.70
CA ALA A 215 -9.74 -20.31 -26.51
C ALA A 215 -9.67 -20.00 -28.02
N ASP A 216 -9.59 -18.71 -28.38
CA ASP A 216 -9.66 -18.22 -29.77
C ASP A 216 -8.28 -17.96 -30.41
N GLY A 217 -7.18 -18.15 -29.68
CA GLY A 217 -5.81 -17.89 -30.15
C GLY A 217 -4.94 -17.20 -29.10
N LEU A 218 -3.95 -16.40 -29.53
CA LEU A 218 -3.18 -15.58 -28.60
C LEU A 218 -3.85 -14.22 -28.37
N ARG A 219 -4.09 -13.85 -27.10
CA ARG A 219 -4.43 -12.47 -26.73
C ARG A 219 -3.16 -11.63 -26.75
N TYR A 220 -3.13 -10.53 -27.50
CA TYR A 220 -1.95 -9.67 -27.58
C TYR A 220 -1.73 -8.94 -26.25
N VAL A 221 -0.52 -9.04 -25.68
CA VAL A 221 -0.18 -8.40 -24.40
C VAL A 221 0.98 -7.41 -24.52
N GLY A 222 1.61 -7.27 -25.67
CA GLY A 222 2.53 -6.16 -25.92
C GLY A 222 3.73 -6.50 -26.81
N GLN A 223 4.56 -5.47 -27.00
CA GLN A 223 5.79 -5.53 -27.77
C GLN A 223 7.00 -5.40 -26.84
N VAL A 224 8.00 -6.25 -27.03
CA VAL A 224 9.20 -6.33 -26.19
C VAL A 224 10.44 -6.01 -27.03
N GLY A 225 10.99 -4.82 -26.88
CA GLY A 225 12.18 -4.36 -27.65
C GLY A 225 13.49 -4.31 -26.85
N THR A 226 13.45 -4.53 -25.54
CA THR A 226 14.61 -4.37 -24.63
C THR A 226 14.89 -5.65 -23.85
N GLY A 227 16.11 -5.80 -23.31
CA GLY A 227 16.49 -6.96 -22.47
C GLY A 227 17.23 -8.08 -23.20
N PHE A 228 17.54 -7.89 -24.48
CA PHE A 228 18.29 -8.84 -25.29
C PHE A 228 19.79 -8.53 -25.26
N THR A 229 20.62 -9.58 -25.36
CA THR A 229 22.01 -9.46 -25.79
C THR A 229 22.10 -9.68 -27.30
N ASP A 230 23.15 -9.20 -27.96
CA ASP A 230 23.31 -9.37 -29.43
C ASP A 230 23.42 -10.85 -29.83
N ALA A 231 24.03 -11.68 -28.97
CA ALA A 231 24.04 -13.13 -29.15
C ALA A 231 22.63 -13.73 -28.99
N GLY A 232 21.89 -13.29 -27.96
CA GLY A 232 20.52 -13.74 -27.72
C GLY A 232 19.54 -13.35 -28.81
N ARG A 233 19.70 -12.17 -29.44
CA ARG A 233 18.89 -11.75 -30.60
C ARG A 233 19.06 -12.70 -31.79
N ARG A 234 20.30 -13.10 -32.10
CA ARG A 234 20.61 -14.04 -33.19
C ARG A 234 20.01 -15.42 -32.93
N GLU A 235 20.25 -15.97 -31.74
CA GLU A 235 19.71 -17.29 -31.37
C GLU A 235 18.18 -17.33 -31.41
N LEU A 236 17.51 -16.27 -30.93
CA LEU A 236 16.05 -16.16 -31.00
C LEU A 236 15.57 -16.07 -32.45
N LEU A 237 16.23 -15.28 -33.28
CA LEU A 237 15.83 -15.09 -34.66
C LEU A 237 15.93 -16.40 -35.46
N ASP A 238 16.99 -17.19 -35.26
CA ASP A 238 17.14 -18.50 -35.92
C ASP A 238 15.94 -19.40 -35.61
N LYS A 239 15.59 -19.53 -34.31
CA LYS A 239 14.44 -20.33 -33.87
C LYS A 239 13.09 -19.80 -34.38
N LEU A 240 12.95 -18.48 -34.51
CA LEU A 240 11.72 -17.85 -34.99
C LEU A 240 11.56 -18.02 -36.50
N THR A 241 12.66 -18.06 -37.25
CA THR A 241 12.65 -18.25 -38.71
C THR A 241 12.09 -19.62 -39.06
N ASP A 242 12.46 -20.66 -38.31
CA ASP A 242 11.92 -22.02 -38.47
C ASP A 242 10.42 -22.14 -38.16
N LEU A 243 9.87 -21.15 -37.46
CA LEU A 243 8.46 -21.11 -37.05
C LEU A 243 7.64 -20.13 -37.88
N ALA A 244 8.19 -19.55 -38.95
CA ALA A 244 7.50 -18.57 -39.77
C ALA A 244 6.17 -19.10 -40.32
N GLN A 245 5.12 -18.27 -40.27
CA GLN A 245 3.81 -18.58 -40.83
C GLN A 245 3.17 -17.34 -41.46
N PRO A 246 2.23 -17.50 -42.42
CA PRO A 246 1.65 -16.36 -43.13
C PRO A 246 0.62 -15.58 -42.30
N ALA A 247 -0.10 -16.24 -41.38
CA ALA A 247 -1.19 -15.65 -40.62
C ALA A 247 -0.77 -15.24 -39.20
N SER A 248 -1.39 -14.17 -38.69
CA SER A 248 -1.23 -13.78 -37.28
C SER A 248 -1.77 -14.89 -36.36
N PRO A 249 -1.04 -15.31 -35.32
CA PRO A 249 -1.57 -16.19 -34.28
C PRO A 249 -2.40 -15.47 -33.21
N PHE A 250 -2.54 -14.14 -33.31
CA PHE A 250 -3.27 -13.34 -32.34
C PHE A 250 -4.76 -13.27 -32.69
N ALA A 251 -5.60 -13.45 -31.67
CA ALA A 251 -7.05 -13.31 -31.75
C ALA A 251 -7.48 -11.83 -31.71
N ASP A 252 -6.66 -10.96 -31.13
CA ASP A 252 -6.88 -9.52 -31.12
C ASP A 252 -6.11 -8.83 -32.26
N GLU A 253 -6.54 -7.62 -32.61
CA GLU A 253 -5.79 -6.75 -33.50
C GLU A 253 -4.44 -6.35 -32.89
N VAL A 254 -3.37 -6.58 -33.65
CA VAL A 254 -2.02 -6.13 -33.32
C VAL A 254 -1.79 -4.79 -34.01
N PRO A 255 -1.28 -3.75 -33.32
CA PRO A 255 -1.07 -2.44 -33.93
C PRO A 255 -0.23 -2.51 -35.20
N ASP A 256 -0.78 -1.98 -36.30
CA ASP A 256 -0.14 -1.98 -37.61
C ASP A 256 1.17 -1.16 -37.61
N ARG A 257 2.13 -1.58 -38.42
CA ARG A 257 3.48 -1.01 -38.53
C ARG A 257 3.82 -0.81 -40.01
N PRO A 258 3.32 0.28 -40.63
CA PRO A 258 3.52 0.53 -42.05
C PRO A 258 5.00 0.71 -42.44
N ASP A 259 5.85 1.06 -41.48
CA ASP A 259 7.30 1.23 -41.64
C ASP A 259 8.10 -0.07 -41.46
N ARG A 260 7.53 -1.08 -40.80
CA ARG A 260 8.23 -2.31 -40.40
C ARG A 260 7.29 -3.51 -40.42
N PRO A 261 7.28 -4.31 -41.51
CA PRO A 261 6.38 -5.44 -41.62
C PRO A 261 6.62 -6.43 -40.50
N VAL A 262 5.53 -6.92 -39.91
CA VAL A 262 5.56 -7.91 -38.86
C VAL A 262 5.81 -9.29 -39.47
N HIS A 263 6.71 -10.06 -38.86
CA HIS A 263 6.94 -11.46 -39.19
C HIS A 263 6.19 -12.35 -38.19
N TRP A 264 5.15 -13.04 -38.65
CA TRP A 264 4.35 -13.94 -37.81
C TRP A 264 5.02 -15.30 -37.62
N VAL A 265 4.87 -15.88 -36.43
CA VAL A 265 5.41 -17.19 -36.11
C VAL A 265 4.38 -18.08 -35.45
N ALA A 266 4.53 -19.39 -35.61
CA ALA A 266 3.73 -20.37 -34.90
C ALA A 266 3.94 -20.21 -33.39
N PRO A 267 2.86 -20.19 -32.57
CA PRO A 267 2.90 -19.84 -31.15
C PRO A 267 3.42 -21.01 -30.28
N ARG A 268 4.68 -21.39 -30.50
CA ARG A 268 5.33 -22.56 -29.86
C ARG A 268 6.43 -22.18 -28.87
N LEU A 269 6.97 -20.97 -28.97
CA LEU A 269 8.05 -20.52 -28.09
C LEU A 269 7.49 -19.76 -26.91
N GLN A 270 7.74 -20.32 -25.72
CA GLN A 270 7.46 -19.67 -24.45
C GLN A 270 8.67 -18.86 -23.99
N GLY A 271 8.39 -17.65 -23.53
CA GLY A 271 9.35 -16.76 -22.91
C GLY A 271 8.84 -16.22 -21.60
N GLU A 272 9.71 -15.46 -20.94
CA GLU A 272 9.30 -14.65 -19.81
C GLU A 272 9.77 -13.21 -20.00
N VAL A 273 8.92 -12.29 -19.57
CA VAL A 273 9.14 -10.86 -19.65
C VAL A 273 9.01 -10.26 -18.27
N TYR A 274 9.93 -9.37 -17.93
CA TYR A 274 9.72 -8.45 -16.82
C TYR A 274 8.83 -7.30 -17.28
N TYR A 275 7.92 -6.86 -16.42
CA TYR A 275 7.07 -5.71 -16.67
C TYR A 275 6.84 -4.91 -15.38
N ARG A 276 6.35 -3.67 -15.53
CA ARG A 276 6.06 -2.81 -14.37
C ARG A 276 4.64 -2.96 -13.84
N GLN A 277 3.68 -2.98 -14.75
CA GLN A 277 2.26 -3.06 -14.46
C GLN A 277 1.48 -3.48 -15.71
N TRP A 278 0.24 -3.93 -15.56
CA TRP A 278 -0.71 -4.06 -16.66
C TRP A 278 -1.38 -2.72 -16.95
N THR A 279 -1.58 -2.39 -18.23
CA THR A 279 -2.36 -1.20 -18.64
C THR A 279 -3.86 -1.51 -18.60
N ALA A 280 -4.70 -0.47 -18.61
CA ALA A 280 -6.16 -0.62 -18.70
C ALA A 280 -6.61 -1.35 -19.98
N GLN A 281 -5.78 -1.36 -21.02
CA GLN A 281 -6.01 -2.07 -22.28
C GLN A 281 -5.53 -3.54 -22.23
N GLY A 282 -5.02 -4.00 -21.09
CA GLY A 282 -4.51 -5.36 -20.92
C GLY A 282 -3.16 -5.63 -21.56
N HIS A 283 -2.31 -4.60 -21.70
CA HIS A 283 -0.93 -4.74 -22.19
C HIS A 283 0.10 -4.59 -21.06
N LEU A 284 1.29 -5.14 -21.28
CA LEU A 284 2.41 -5.02 -20.37
C LEU A 284 3.05 -3.62 -20.48
N GLY A 285 3.16 -2.92 -19.35
CA GLY A 285 3.81 -1.63 -19.25
C GLY A 285 5.33 -1.76 -19.17
N HIS A 286 6.03 -1.22 -20.17
CA HIS A 286 7.49 -1.23 -20.30
C HIS A 286 8.12 -2.63 -20.16
N PRO A 287 7.75 -3.60 -21.02
CA PRO A 287 8.24 -4.95 -20.89
C PRO A 287 9.72 -5.06 -21.32
N THR A 288 10.45 -5.93 -20.63
CA THR A 288 11.85 -6.25 -20.90
C THR A 288 12.00 -7.77 -20.97
N TRP A 289 12.61 -8.27 -22.05
CA TRP A 289 12.83 -9.68 -22.25
C TRP A 289 13.77 -10.25 -21.18
N ARG A 290 13.39 -11.39 -20.60
CA ARG A 290 14.24 -12.11 -19.65
C ARG A 290 14.92 -13.31 -20.30
N GLY A 291 14.18 -14.07 -21.11
CA GLY A 291 14.70 -15.28 -21.74
C GLY A 291 13.60 -16.26 -22.16
N LEU A 292 13.99 -17.28 -22.94
CA LEU A 292 13.14 -18.42 -23.26
C LEU A 292 12.94 -19.29 -22.03
N ARG A 293 11.76 -19.93 -21.93
CA ARG A 293 11.47 -20.93 -20.91
C ARG A 293 11.55 -22.35 -21.50
N PRO A 294 11.99 -23.35 -20.71
CA PRO A 294 11.88 -24.76 -21.10
C PRO A 294 10.42 -25.08 -21.43
N ALA A 295 10.20 -25.83 -22.52
CA ALA A 295 8.86 -26.09 -23.03
C ALA A 295 7.96 -26.75 -21.96
N LYS A 296 6.99 -26.00 -21.44
CA LYS A 296 5.77 -26.53 -20.86
C LYS A 296 4.69 -26.54 -21.94
N HIS A 297 3.61 -27.29 -21.75
CA HIS A 297 2.44 -27.21 -22.63
C HIS A 297 2.00 -25.75 -22.76
N VAL A 298 1.96 -25.21 -23.98
CA VAL A 298 1.58 -23.81 -24.29
C VAL A 298 0.27 -23.41 -23.61
N ALA A 299 -0.67 -24.35 -23.45
CA ALA A 299 -1.95 -24.17 -22.76
C ALA A 299 -1.86 -23.88 -21.25
N ALA A 300 -0.70 -24.08 -20.61
CA ALA A 300 -0.50 -23.84 -19.18
C ALA A 300 -0.07 -22.40 -18.86
N VAL A 301 0.24 -21.58 -19.87
CA VAL A 301 0.58 -20.16 -19.67
C VAL A 301 -0.69 -19.39 -19.36
N GLN A 302 -0.79 -18.87 -18.14
CA GLN A 302 -1.92 -18.06 -17.68
C GLN A 302 -1.51 -16.61 -17.47
N ALA A 303 -2.42 -15.70 -17.75
CA ALA A 303 -2.33 -14.30 -17.34
C ALA A 303 -3.48 -13.96 -16.41
N PRO A 304 -3.30 -12.99 -15.50
CA PRO A 304 -4.41 -12.49 -14.69
C PRO A 304 -5.55 -12.00 -15.60
N VAL A 305 -6.79 -12.20 -15.17
CA VAL A 305 -7.99 -11.70 -15.86
C VAL A 305 -7.92 -10.18 -15.91
N VAL A 306 -7.74 -9.62 -17.10
CA VAL A 306 -7.81 -8.16 -17.34
C VAL A 306 -9.07 -7.88 -18.14
N LEU A 307 -10.05 -7.25 -17.49
CA LEU A 307 -11.33 -6.91 -18.09
C LEU A 307 -11.11 -5.75 -19.08
N ARG A 308 -11.29 -6.02 -20.37
CA ARG A 308 -11.36 -4.99 -21.42
C ARG A 308 -12.80 -4.50 -21.53
N ALA A 309 -13.00 -3.19 -21.48
CA ALA A 309 -14.23 -2.60 -22.01
C ALA A 309 -14.20 -2.77 -23.55
N ARG A 310 -15.13 -3.52 -24.13
CA ARG A 310 -15.34 -3.53 -25.58
C ARG A 310 -16.04 -2.24 -25.98
N GLU A 311 -15.52 -1.55 -27.00
CA GLU A 311 -16.27 -0.48 -27.66
C GLU A 311 -17.33 -1.15 -28.55
N GLY A 312 -18.59 -1.26 -28.07
CA GLY A 312 -19.68 -1.76 -28.91
C GLY A 312 -21.06 -2.00 -28.29
N GLY A 313 -21.20 -2.51 -27.06
CA GLY A 313 -22.51 -2.92 -26.51
C GLY A 313 -23.00 -2.01 -25.37
N ARG A 314 -23.58 -0.84 -25.69
CA ARG A 314 -23.80 0.21 -24.67
C ARG A 314 -24.73 -0.13 -23.50
N GLU A 315 -25.61 -1.13 -23.58
CA GLU A 315 -26.56 -1.43 -22.47
C GLU A 315 -26.26 -2.77 -21.79
N GLU A 316 -26.06 -3.86 -22.54
CA GLU A 316 -25.69 -5.16 -21.97
C GLU A 316 -24.27 -5.17 -21.40
N ASP A 317 -23.29 -4.51 -22.03
CA ASP A 317 -21.94 -4.40 -21.46
C ASP A 317 -21.95 -3.48 -20.23
N GLN A 318 -22.84 -2.47 -20.16
CA GLN A 318 -22.98 -1.64 -18.95
C GLN A 318 -23.62 -2.42 -17.81
N ALA A 319 -24.63 -3.25 -18.09
CA ALA A 319 -25.24 -4.12 -17.10
C ALA A 319 -24.25 -5.17 -16.59
N LEU A 320 -23.49 -5.80 -17.49
CA LEU A 320 -22.46 -6.78 -17.14
C LEU A 320 -21.27 -6.13 -16.44
N LEU A 321 -20.83 -4.94 -16.85
CA LEU A 321 -19.81 -4.17 -16.13
C LEU A 321 -20.29 -3.75 -14.74
N ALA A 322 -21.55 -3.34 -14.59
CA ALA A 322 -22.12 -3.00 -13.28
C ALA A 322 -22.29 -4.24 -12.39
N GLU A 323 -22.64 -5.39 -12.95
CA GLU A 323 -22.70 -6.67 -12.25
C GLU A 323 -21.30 -7.17 -11.85
N LEU A 324 -20.33 -7.01 -12.72
CA LEU A 324 -18.94 -7.38 -12.48
C LEU A 324 -18.24 -6.42 -11.51
N ASP A 325 -18.53 -5.12 -11.58
CA ASP A 325 -18.07 -4.13 -10.58
C ASP A 325 -18.69 -4.43 -9.22
N ARG A 326 -19.96 -4.86 -9.16
CA ARG A 326 -20.58 -5.36 -7.91
C ARG A 326 -19.89 -6.62 -7.41
N ALA A 327 -19.63 -7.60 -8.27
CA ALA A 327 -18.94 -8.83 -7.88
C ALA A 327 -17.48 -8.57 -7.44
N VAL A 328 -16.74 -7.70 -8.12
CA VAL A 328 -15.38 -7.30 -7.74
C VAL A 328 -15.40 -6.46 -6.47
N ALA A 329 -16.38 -5.57 -6.28
CA ALA A 329 -16.56 -4.83 -5.03
C ALA A 329 -16.88 -5.78 -3.87
N GLN A 330 -17.71 -6.81 -4.11
CA GLN A 330 -18.06 -7.82 -3.13
C GLN A 330 -16.86 -8.69 -2.78
N VAL A 331 -16.15 -9.27 -3.75
CA VAL A 331 -14.91 -10.03 -3.51
C VAL A 331 -13.84 -9.16 -2.86
N ARG A 332 -13.74 -7.87 -3.20
CA ARG A 332 -12.82 -6.94 -2.52
C ARG A 332 -13.27 -6.61 -1.10
N ALA A 333 -14.56 -6.48 -0.85
CA ALA A 333 -15.11 -6.30 0.49
C ALA A 333 -14.86 -7.55 1.32
N GLU A 334 -15.12 -8.75 0.78
CA GLU A 334 -14.79 -10.05 1.37
C GLU A 334 -13.30 -10.18 1.65
N LEU A 335 -12.44 -9.79 0.70
CA LEU A 335 -10.99 -9.75 0.90
C LEU A 335 -10.57 -8.69 1.92
N ARG A 336 -11.29 -7.58 2.09
CA ARG A 336 -11.06 -6.63 3.20
C ARG A 336 -11.50 -7.23 4.52
N THR A 337 -12.62 -7.93 4.57
CA THR A 337 -13.10 -8.67 5.75
C THR A 337 -12.09 -9.75 6.15
N LEU A 338 -11.47 -10.42 5.16
CA LEU A 338 -10.45 -11.46 5.36
C LEU A 338 -9.03 -10.92 5.63
N ARG A 339 -8.66 -9.73 5.12
CA ARG A 339 -7.28 -9.17 5.20
C ARG A 339 -7.15 -7.93 6.10
N GLY A 340 -8.25 -7.38 6.60
CA GLY A 340 -8.32 -6.00 7.10
C GLY A 340 -8.94 -5.89 8.49
N GLN A 341 -8.72 -6.86 9.37
CA GLN A 341 -9.21 -6.78 10.75
C GLN A 341 -8.20 -6.11 11.71
N ILE A 342 -6.96 -5.85 11.25
CA ILE A 342 -5.93 -5.12 12.01
C ILE A 342 -5.33 -4.04 11.11
N SER A 343 -5.33 -2.79 11.60
CA SER A 343 -4.69 -1.66 10.91
C SER A 343 -3.18 -1.91 10.72
N PRO A 344 -2.64 -1.93 9.48
CA PRO A 344 -1.21 -2.09 9.25
C PRO A 344 -0.37 -1.03 9.98
N HIS A 345 -0.92 0.17 10.11
CA HIS A 345 -0.29 1.27 10.84
C HIS A 345 -0.10 0.97 12.33
N PHE A 346 -1.09 0.33 12.98
CA PHE A 346 -0.95 -0.10 14.37
C PHE A 346 0.19 -1.10 14.54
N LEU A 347 0.28 -2.10 13.64
CA LEU A 347 1.33 -3.12 13.68
C LEU A 347 2.72 -2.48 13.60
N PHE A 348 2.96 -1.61 12.61
CA PHE A 348 4.26 -0.97 12.43
C PHE A 348 4.62 -0.04 13.59
N ASN A 349 3.66 0.69 14.16
CA ASN A 349 3.90 1.61 15.27
C ASN A 349 4.21 0.87 16.57
N THR A 350 3.51 -0.22 16.83
CA THR A 350 3.76 -1.08 17.99
C THR A 350 5.15 -1.70 17.91
N ILE A 351 5.53 -2.26 16.75
CA ILE A 351 6.87 -2.80 16.54
C ILE A 351 7.93 -1.71 16.71
N SER A 352 7.73 -0.52 16.13
CA SER A 352 8.69 0.59 16.25
C SER A 352 8.88 1.03 17.70
N THR A 353 7.80 1.07 18.50
CA THR A 353 7.85 1.40 19.93
C THR A 353 8.66 0.36 20.70
N ILE A 354 8.40 -0.92 20.43
CA ILE A 354 9.12 -2.04 21.04
C ILE A 354 10.61 -1.98 20.69
N VAL A 355 10.96 -1.80 19.41
CA VAL A 355 12.35 -1.70 18.94
C VAL A 355 13.07 -0.53 19.61
N GLY A 356 12.42 0.63 19.76
CA GLY A 356 12.99 1.77 20.49
C GLY A 356 13.27 1.49 21.97
N LEU A 357 12.49 0.60 22.59
CA LEU A 357 12.67 0.19 23.99
C LEU A 357 13.75 -0.88 24.16
N VAL A 358 14.09 -1.67 23.14
CA VAL A 358 15.13 -2.73 23.25
C VAL A 358 16.46 -2.18 23.76
N SER A 359 16.82 -0.96 23.36
CA SER A 359 18.08 -0.32 23.78
C SER A 359 17.96 0.53 25.04
N THR A 360 16.74 0.92 25.45
CA THR A 360 16.52 1.91 26.52
C THR A 360 15.85 1.33 27.77
N ASP A 361 14.99 0.33 27.62
CA ASP A 361 14.29 -0.40 28.68
C ASP A 361 13.97 -1.85 28.21
N PRO A 362 14.99 -2.74 28.20
CA PRO A 362 14.84 -4.10 27.70
C PRO A 362 13.77 -4.96 28.41
N PRO A 363 13.59 -4.88 29.75
CA PRO A 363 12.51 -5.58 30.42
C PRO A 363 11.13 -5.19 29.88
N ARG A 364 10.85 -3.88 29.77
CA ARG A 364 9.57 -3.41 29.25
C ARG A 364 9.36 -3.74 27.77
N ALA A 365 10.42 -3.75 26.97
CA ALA A 365 10.36 -4.21 25.58
C ALA A 365 9.95 -5.69 25.47
N ARG A 366 10.48 -6.55 26.35
CA ARG A 366 10.10 -7.98 26.42
C ARG A 366 8.63 -8.15 26.81
N ASP A 367 8.15 -7.42 27.81
CA ASP A 367 6.75 -7.49 28.24
C ASP A 367 5.81 -7.09 27.11
N LEU A 368 6.11 -5.98 26.41
CA LEU A 368 5.30 -5.54 25.26
C LEU A 368 5.37 -6.49 24.07
N LEU A 369 6.50 -7.18 23.85
CA LEU A 369 6.61 -8.22 22.82
C LEU A 369 5.69 -9.40 23.11
N VAL A 370 5.60 -9.84 24.36
CA VAL A 370 4.70 -10.92 24.77
C VAL A 370 3.25 -10.49 24.56
N VAL A 371 2.88 -9.29 25.03
CA VAL A 371 1.52 -8.74 24.84
C VAL A 371 1.18 -8.63 23.35
N PHE A 372 2.12 -8.18 22.51
CA PHE A 372 1.93 -8.09 21.07
C PHE A 372 1.76 -9.45 20.40
N ALA A 373 2.56 -10.46 20.79
CA ALA A 373 2.45 -11.81 20.25
C ALA A 373 1.10 -12.45 20.59
N GLU A 374 0.61 -12.27 21.82
CA GLU A 374 -0.71 -12.75 22.23
C GLU A 374 -1.84 -12.03 21.50
N PHE A 375 -1.77 -10.70 21.36
CA PHE A 375 -2.72 -9.93 20.57
C PHE A 375 -2.77 -10.41 19.11
N ALA A 376 -1.61 -10.58 18.48
CA ALA A 376 -1.52 -11.03 17.10
C ALA A 376 -2.06 -12.46 16.94
N ARG A 377 -1.76 -13.35 17.89
CA ARG A 377 -2.25 -14.73 17.89
C ARG A 377 -3.78 -14.80 17.98
N TYR A 378 -4.39 -14.00 18.85
CA TYR A 378 -5.84 -13.92 18.92
C TYR A 378 -6.38 -13.32 17.62
N SER A 379 -5.92 -12.15 17.21
CA SER A 379 -6.49 -11.39 16.08
C SER A 379 -6.32 -12.05 14.71
N LEU A 380 -5.39 -13.01 14.56
CA LEU A 380 -5.20 -13.82 13.35
C LEU A 380 -5.92 -15.18 13.40
N ARG A 381 -6.68 -15.46 14.47
CA ARG A 381 -7.52 -16.67 14.57
C ARG A 381 -8.63 -16.59 13.54
N GLY A 382 -8.80 -17.65 12.74
CA GLY A 382 -9.92 -17.79 11.80
C GLY A 382 -11.21 -18.23 12.47
N ALA A 383 -11.68 -17.50 13.50
CA ALA A 383 -12.94 -17.79 14.18
C ALA A 383 -14.07 -16.92 13.64
N THR A 384 -15.29 -17.48 13.66
CA THR A 384 -16.52 -16.77 13.27
C THR A 384 -17.14 -16.03 14.46
N ASP A 385 -17.01 -16.59 15.67
CA ASP A 385 -17.57 -16.06 16.90
C ASP A 385 -16.56 -16.09 18.06
N THR A 386 -16.88 -15.35 19.12
CA THR A 386 -16.12 -15.29 20.38
C THR A 386 -17.04 -14.87 21.52
N THR A 387 -16.58 -15.05 22.75
CA THR A 387 -17.27 -14.50 23.93
C THR A 387 -16.83 -13.07 24.18
N LEU A 388 -17.69 -12.27 24.81
CA LEU A 388 -17.34 -10.92 25.24
C LEU A 388 -16.13 -10.93 26.19
N ALA A 389 -16.00 -11.96 27.03
CA ALA A 389 -14.82 -12.16 27.87
C ALA A 389 -13.52 -12.27 27.06
N GLU A 390 -13.47 -13.19 26.09
CA GLU A 390 -12.29 -13.41 25.24
C GLU A 390 -11.94 -12.16 24.43
N GLU A 391 -12.95 -11.46 23.92
CA GLU A 391 -12.72 -10.26 23.14
C GLU A 391 -12.24 -9.09 23.98
N LEU A 392 -12.78 -8.89 25.18
CA LEU A 392 -12.30 -7.89 26.13
C LEU A 392 -10.86 -8.15 26.56
N GLU A 393 -10.46 -9.42 26.71
CA GLU A 393 -9.07 -9.78 27.02
C GLU A 393 -8.11 -9.36 25.89
N ASN A 394 -8.51 -9.55 24.63
CA ASN A 394 -7.72 -9.08 23.49
C ASN A 394 -7.71 -7.55 23.37
N ILE A 395 -8.84 -6.90 23.66
CA ILE A 395 -8.95 -5.44 23.69
C ILE A 395 -8.03 -4.84 24.76
N ASP A 396 -7.90 -5.46 25.93
CA ASP A 396 -6.97 -5.02 26.97
C ASP A 396 -5.51 -5.07 26.50
N ARG A 397 -5.13 -6.14 25.79
CA ARG A 397 -3.80 -6.24 25.15
C ARG A 397 -3.59 -5.12 24.14
N TYR A 398 -4.55 -4.89 23.25
CA TYR A 398 -4.51 -3.79 22.28
C TYR A 398 -4.33 -2.42 22.97
N LEU A 399 -5.14 -2.13 23.99
CA LEU A 399 -5.09 -0.86 24.72
C LEU A 399 -3.78 -0.70 25.49
N THR A 400 -3.22 -1.79 26.01
CA THR A 400 -1.89 -1.80 26.64
C THR A 400 -0.80 -1.38 25.66
N LEU A 401 -0.82 -1.93 24.44
CA LEU A 401 0.10 -1.56 23.36
C LEU A 401 -0.10 -0.11 22.90
N GLN A 402 -1.34 0.38 22.87
CA GLN A 402 -1.62 1.77 22.55
C GLN A 402 -1.17 2.74 23.67
N ARG A 403 -1.35 2.35 24.94
CA ARG A 403 -0.90 3.14 26.10
C ARG A 403 0.62 3.27 26.18
N SER A 404 1.39 2.29 25.73
CA SER A 404 2.86 2.45 25.67
C SER A 404 3.26 3.58 24.71
N ARG A 405 2.48 3.81 23.64
CA ARG A 405 2.67 4.91 22.68
C ARG A 405 2.13 6.24 23.20
N PHE A 406 0.89 6.26 23.69
CA PHE A 406 0.21 7.50 24.09
C PHE A 406 0.46 7.95 25.54
N ARG A 407 1.04 7.09 26.38
CA ARG A 407 1.26 7.34 27.81
C ARG A 407 -0.04 7.79 28.47
N GLU A 408 -0.02 8.90 29.22
CA GLU A 408 -1.18 9.43 29.95
C GLU A 408 -2.27 10.05 29.06
N ARG A 409 -2.05 10.14 27.74
CA ARG A 409 -3.01 10.70 26.80
C ARG A 409 -4.16 9.74 26.43
N LEU A 410 -4.04 8.45 26.73
CA LEU A 410 -5.12 7.49 26.49
C LEU A 410 -5.66 6.99 27.84
N ARG A 411 -6.83 7.49 28.22
CA ARG A 411 -7.58 7.00 29.38
C ARG A 411 -8.60 5.98 28.91
N VAL A 412 -8.75 4.89 29.65
CA VAL A 412 -9.78 3.89 29.35
C VAL A 412 -10.61 3.67 30.59
N HIS A 413 -11.94 3.72 30.42
CA HIS A 413 -12.90 3.37 31.45
C HIS A 413 -13.65 2.11 31.03
N LEU A 414 -13.66 1.09 31.90
CA LEU A 414 -14.34 -0.18 31.64
C LEU A 414 -15.47 -0.35 32.66
N ASP A 415 -16.70 -0.54 32.17
CA ASP A 415 -17.92 -0.67 32.97
C ASP A 415 -18.78 -1.82 32.42
N VAL A 416 -18.30 -3.05 32.65
CA VAL A 416 -18.87 -4.29 32.10
C VAL A 416 -19.48 -5.11 33.23
N ALA A 417 -20.75 -5.45 33.10
CA ALA A 417 -21.42 -6.32 34.07
C ALA A 417 -20.90 -7.78 33.94
N PRO A 418 -20.51 -8.47 35.02
CA PRO A 418 -19.99 -9.84 34.94
C PRO A 418 -20.94 -10.83 34.27
N VAL A 419 -22.26 -10.61 34.42
CA VAL A 419 -23.32 -11.45 33.85
C VAL A 419 -23.32 -11.49 32.32
N VAL A 420 -22.74 -10.49 31.64
CA VAL A 420 -22.71 -10.44 30.17
C VAL A 420 -21.41 -10.94 29.56
N LEU A 421 -20.41 -11.30 30.37
CA LEU A 421 -19.12 -11.83 29.88
C LEU A 421 -19.24 -13.10 28.99
N PRO A 422 -20.16 -14.04 29.25
CA PRO A 422 -20.32 -15.24 28.41
C PRO A 422 -21.06 -14.98 27.09
N VAL A 423 -21.59 -13.77 26.85
CA VAL A 423 -22.35 -13.45 25.63
C VAL A 423 -21.48 -13.67 24.41
N VAL A 424 -22.03 -14.38 23.42
CA VAL A 424 -21.35 -14.67 22.15
C VAL A 424 -21.65 -13.58 21.13
N LEU A 425 -20.62 -13.13 20.42
CA LEU A 425 -20.70 -12.10 19.38
C LEU A 425 -19.77 -12.44 18.20
N PRO A 426 -19.91 -11.75 17.05
CA PRO A 426 -19.01 -11.96 15.92
C PRO A 426 -17.58 -11.64 16.31
N PHE A 427 -16.65 -12.47 15.85
CA PHE A 427 -15.23 -12.32 16.13
C PHE A 427 -14.71 -10.92 15.73
N LEU A 428 -14.11 -10.21 16.70
CA LEU A 428 -13.53 -8.85 16.55
C LEU A 428 -14.54 -7.70 16.35
N ALA A 429 -15.83 -7.91 16.57
CA ALA A 429 -16.82 -6.86 16.41
C ALA A 429 -16.58 -5.66 17.36
N VAL A 430 -16.33 -5.91 18.65
CA VAL A 430 -16.03 -4.87 19.64
C VAL A 430 -14.62 -4.30 19.43
N GLN A 431 -13.65 -5.14 19.06
CA GLN A 431 -12.29 -4.69 18.73
C GLN A 431 -12.29 -3.61 17.64
N GLN A 432 -13.11 -3.76 16.60
CA GLN A 432 -13.22 -2.76 15.53
C GLN A 432 -13.79 -1.43 16.02
N LEU A 433 -14.76 -1.47 16.95
CA LEU A 433 -15.30 -0.25 17.57
C LEU A 433 -14.23 0.46 18.42
N VAL A 434 -13.45 -0.31 19.17
CA VAL A 434 -12.37 0.24 20.00
C VAL A 434 -11.24 0.83 19.15
N ASP A 435 -10.83 0.16 18.07
CA ASP A 435 -9.82 0.70 17.14
C ASP A 435 -10.29 2.02 16.52
N ASN A 436 -11.58 2.10 16.15
CA ASN A 436 -12.18 3.33 15.66
C ASN A 436 -12.17 4.44 16.70
N ALA A 437 -12.54 4.16 17.95
CA ALA A 437 -12.54 5.12 19.05
C ALA A 437 -11.14 5.68 19.32
N VAL A 438 -10.11 4.82 19.36
CA VAL A 438 -8.72 5.22 19.58
C VAL A 438 -8.18 6.04 18.41
N ARG A 439 -8.34 5.54 17.18
CA ARG A 439 -7.83 6.20 15.97
C ARG A 439 -8.50 7.54 15.68
N ASN A 440 -9.81 7.61 15.84
CA ASN A 440 -10.56 8.80 15.42
C ASN A 440 -10.76 9.79 16.57
N GLY A 441 -10.94 9.30 17.79
CA GLY A 441 -11.15 10.13 18.98
C GLY A 441 -9.85 10.64 19.59
N ILE A 442 -8.86 9.75 19.76
CA ILE A 442 -7.69 10.02 20.60
C ILE A 442 -6.49 10.53 19.81
N GLU A 443 -6.15 9.92 18.66
CA GLU A 443 -4.98 10.32 17.84
C GLU A 443 -5.04 11.80 17.42
N ARG A 444 -6.24 12.33 17.21
CA ARG A 444 -6.45 13.70 16.73
C ARG A 444 -6.40 14.77 17.83
N LYS A 445 -6.47 14.39 19.11
CA LYS A 445 -6.49 15.34 20.25
C LYS A 445 -5.10 15.51 20.85
N GLN A 446 -4.54 16.72 20.83
CA GLN A 446 -3.23 16.99 21.42
C GLN A 446 -3.13 16.70 22.92
N LEU A 447 -4.23 16.85 23.66
CA LEU A 447 -4.28 16.61 25.12
C LEU A 447 -4.61 15.16 25.50
N GLY A 448 -4.86 14.28 24.52
CA GLY A 448 -5.38 12.95 24.79
C GLY A 448 -6.89 12.92 25.02
N GLY A 449 -7.44 11.74 25.30
CA GLY A 449 -8.88 11.54 25.50
C GLY A 449 -9.20 10.23 26.21
N THR A 450 -10.50 9.97 26.34
CA THR A 450 -11.06 8.85 27.08
C THR A 450 -11.85 7.94 26.15
N VAL A 451 -11.54 6.65 26.19
CA VAL A 451 -12.37 5.59 25.58
C VAL A 451 -13.12 4.89 26.70
N THR A 452 -14.44 4.84 26.60
CA THR A 452 -15.32 4.15 27.55
C THR A 452 -15.91 2.93 26.89
N ILE A 453 -15.73 1.76 27.51
CA ILE A 453 -16.32 0.50 27.06
C ILE A 453 -17.27 0.05 28.17
N SER A 454 -18.54 -0.12 27.84
CA SER A 454 -19.55 -0.59 28.78
C SER A 454 -20.36 -1.74 28.18
N ALA A 455 -20.82 -2.65 29.03
CA ALA A 455 -21.71 -3.71 28.58
C ALA A 455 -22.68 -4.10 29.70
N ARG A 456 -23.98 -4.12 29.38
CA ARG A 456 -25.06 -4.37 30.34
C ARG A 456 -26.16 -5.24 29.73
N ALA A 457 -26.78 -6.06 30.57
CA ALA A 457 -28.00 -6.78 30.20
C ALA A 457 -29.19 -5.82 30.15
N GLN A 458 -29.97 -5.88 29.07
CA GLN A 458 -31.18 -5.10 28.86
C GLN A 458 -32.30 -6.05 28.42
N GLY A 459 -33.02 -6.62 29.40
CA GLY A 459 -34.02 -7.66 29.13
C GLY A 459 -33.38 -8.92 28.54
N PRO A 460 -33.84 -9.43 27.38
CA PRO A 460 -33.25 -10.61 26.72
C PRO A 460 -31.97 -10.29 25.94
N ASP A 461 -31.59 -9.02 25.85
CA ASP A 461 -30.47 -8.55 25.03
C ASP A 461 -29.30 -8.10 25.92
N CYS A 462 -28.10 -8.10 25.34
CA CYS A 462 -26.91 -7.47 25.87
C CYS A 462 -26.58 -6.26 24.99
N LEU A 463 -26.45 -5.10 25.62
CA LEU A 463 -26.02 -3.86 24.97
C LEU A 463 -24.55 -3.62 25.33
N ILE A 464 -23.69 -3.64 24.31
CA ILE A 464 -22.27 -3.34 24.41
C ILE A 464 -22.05 -1.97 23.76
N THR A 465 -21.48 -1.02 24.48
CA THR A 465 -21.30 0.37 24.01
C THR A 465 -19.84 0.77 24.13
N VAL A 466 -19.31 1.31 23.03
CA VAL A 466 -17.99 1.95 22.96
C VAL A 466 -18.18 3.43 22.67
N ALA A 467 -17.65 4.28 23.54
CA ALA A 467 -17.72 5.72 23.41
C ALA A 467 -16.33 6.36 23.49
N ASP A 468 -16.10 7.43 22.71
CA ASP A 468 -14.92 8.27 22.81
C ASP A 468 -15.31 9.73 23.11
N ASP A 469 -14.42 10.49 23.76
CA ASP A 469 -14.62 11.92 24.02
C ASP A 469 -14.01 12.84 22.94
N GLY A 470 -13.77 12.33 21.74
CA GLY A 470 -13.16 13.04 20.61
C GLY A 470 -14.02 14.16 20.01
N PRO A 471 -13.58 14.81 18.92
CA PRO A 471 -14.31 15.94 18.32
C PRO A 471 -15.68 15.57 17.71
N GLY A 472 -16.03 14.27 17.63
CA GLY A 472 -17.18 13.78 16.88
C GLY A 472 -17.00 13.91 15.36
N ARG A 473 -17.80 13.17 14.59
CA ARG A 473 -17.79 13.16 13.11
C ARG A 473 -19.21 13.09 12.54
N GLU A 474 -19.35 13.34 11.24
CA GLU A 474 -20.60 13.14 10.49
C GLU A 474 -20.80 11.66 10.13
N GLU A 475 -22.05 11.18 10.15
CA GLU A 475 -22.47 9.79 9.89
C GLU A 475 -21.93 9.19 8.58
N ALA A 476 -21.68 10.02 7.57
CA ALA A 476 -21.14 9.59 6.27
C ALA A 476 -19.71 9.02 6.35
N ASP A 477 -18.91 9.40 7.37
CA ASP A 477 -17.53 8.93 7.54
C ASP A 477 -17.43 7.48 8.06
N PHE A 478 -18.53 6.92 8.57
CA PHE A 478 -18.54 5.62 9.23
C PHE A 478 -19.23 4.52 8.42
N ARG A 479 -19.91 4.88 7.33
CA ARG A 479 -20.82 3.99 6.59
C ARG A 479 -20.14 2.69 6.17
N ASP A 480 -18.91 2.75 5.65
CA ASP A 480 -18.21 1.55 5.16
C ASP A 480 -17.79 0.57 6.28
N VAL A 481 -17.40 1.08 7.46
CA VAL A 481 -16.96 0.23 8.58
C VAL A 481 -18.15 -0.30 9.37
N LEU A 482 -19.17 0.53 9.58
CA LEU A 482 -20.37 0.16 10.32
C LEU A 482 -21.26 -0.81 9.53
N CYS A 483 -21.38 -0.64 8.20
CA CYS A 483 -22.12 -1.60 7.37
C CYS A 483 -21.51 -3.00 7.43
N THR A 484 -20.18 -3.11 7.43
CA THR A 484 -19.51 -4.43 7.53
C THR A 484 -19.82 -5.13 8.85
N ILE A 485 -19.80 -4.39 9.97
CA ILE A 485 -20.12 -4.93 11.30
C ILE A 485 -21.61 -5.28 11.42
N ASP A 486 -22.49 -4.40 10.93
CA ASP A 486 -23.95 -4.60 10.96
C ASP A 486 -24.38 -5.81 10.08
N ASP A 487 -23.77 -5.97 8.91
CA ASP A 487 -23.98 -7.13 8.03
C ASP A 487 -23.49 -8.43 8.70
N GLN A 488 -22.28 -8.43 9.29
CA GLN A 488 -21.76 -9.59 10.04
C GLN A 488 -22.60 -9.97 11.26
N LEU A 489 -23.14 -8.97 11.98
CA LEU A 489 -24.03 -9.17 13.12
C LEU A 489 -25.35 -9.81 12.67
N ARG A 490 -25.96 -9.29 11.59
CA ARG A 490 -27.21 -9.83 11.05
C ARG A 490 -27.04 -11.23 10.45
N ASP A 491 -25.94 -11.49 9.75
CA ASP A 491 -25.65 -12.82 9.18
C ASP A 491 -25.44 -13.89 10.26
N SER A 492 -24.76 -13.53 11.36
CA SER A 492 -24.41 -14.50 12.40
C SER A 492 -25.47 -14.65 13.49
N PHE A 493 -26.27 -13.62 13.76
CA PHE A 493 -27.19 -13.57 14.92
C PHE A 493 -28.63 -13.16 14.56
N GLY A 494 -28.93 -12.90 13.28
CA GLY A 494 -30.26 -12.56 12.75
C GLY A 494 -30.69 -11.11 13.00
N GLU A 495 -31.88 -10.74 12.53
CA GLU A 495 -32.48 -9.39 12.57
C GLU A 495 -32.59 -8.75 13.97
N ARG A 496 -32.46 -9.53 15.05
CA ARG A 496 -32.48 -9.03 16.43
C ARG A 496 -31.13 -8.48 16.89
N ALA A 497 -30.05 -8.81 16.19
CA ALA A 497 -28.75 -8.18 16.37
C ALA A 497 -28.69 -6.91 15.51
N ALA A 498 -28.36 -5.79 16.14
CA ALA A 498 -28.35 -4.50 15.48
C ALA A 498 -27.22 -3.62 15.99
N LEU A 499 -26.59 -2.91 15.06
CA LEU A 499 -25.67 -1.83 15.38
C LEU A 499 -26.48 -0.53 15.54
N ILE A 500 -26.37 0.10 16.71
CA ILE A 500 -27.01 1.37 17.02
C ILE A 500 -25.91 2.41 17.16
N VAL A 501 -26.04 3.50 16.41
CA VAL A 501 -24.99 4.52 16.34
C VAL A 501 -25.58 5.87 16.69
N ASP A 502 -25.08 6.45 17.77
CA ASP A 502 -25.51 7.76 18.24
C ASP A 502 -24.37 8.77 18.05
N PHE A 503 -24.67 9.84 17.32
CA PHE A 503 -23.73 10.93 17.03
C PHE A 503 -24.18 12.22 17.69
N VAL A 504 -23.30 12.83 18.49
CA VAL A 504 -23.50 14.19 19.00
C VAL A 504 -22.27 15.02 18.62
N PRO A 505 -22.37 15.88 17.58
CA PRO A 505 -21.26 16.71 17.11
C PRO A 505 -20.59 17.49 18.24
N GLY A 506 -19.25 17.41 18.33
CA GLY A 506 -18.47 18.13 19.34
C GLY A 506 -18.36 17.48 20.71
N THR A 507 -18.98 16.32 20.94
CA THR A 507 -18.93 15.61 22.25
C THR A 507 -18.41 14.17 22.18
N GLY A 508 -18.07 13.67 20.99
CA GLY A 508 -17.53 12.32 20.80
C GLY A 508 -18.38 11.44 19.87
N THR A 509 -18.05 10.16 19.81
CA THR A 509 -18.82 9.14 19.08
C THR A 509 -19.25 8.05 20.05
N THR A 510 -20.50 7.61 19.99
CA THR A 510 -20.99 6.46 20.75
C THR A 510 -21.55 5.42 19.79
N ILE A 511 -20.97 4.22 19.80
CA ILE A 511 -21.41 3.10 18.97
C ILE A 511 -21.79 1.94 19.89
N SER A 512 -22.97 1.38 19.68
CA SER A 512 -23.51 0.28 20.47
C SER A 512 -23.86 -0.93 19.63
N ILE A 513 -23.51 -2.12 20.11
CA ILE A 513 -23.90 -3.41 19.57
C ILE A 513 -24.98 -3.99 20.48
N ARG A 514 -26.11 -4.37 19.90
CA ARG A 514 -27.13 -5.18 20.58
C ARG A 514 -27.04 -6.62 20.09
N VAL A 515 -26.87 -7.57 21.02
CA VAL A 515 -26.84 -9.01 20.76
C VAL A 515 -27.69 -9.76 21.78
N LEU A 516 -28.13 -10.97 21.48
CA LEU A 516 -28.94 -11.77 22.40
C LEU A 516 -28.11 -12.21 23.61
N ASN A 517 -28.61 -11.97 24.81
CA ASN A 517 -28.03 -12.49 26.05
C ASN A 517 -28.51 -13.94 26.26
N ARG A 518 -27.88 -14.89 25.57
CA ARG A 518 -28.07 -16.32 25.84
C ARG A 518 -27.22 -16.69 27.06
N GLY A 519 -27.66 -16.21 28.23
CA GLY A 519 -27.09 -16.60 29.53
C GLY A 519 -27.40 -18.04 29.88
#